data_AF-A0A5S4ENL1-F1
#
_entry.id   AF-A0A5S4ENL1-F1
#
_cell.length_a   1.000
_cell.length_b   1.000
_cell.length_c   1.000
_cell.angle_alpha   90.00
_cell.angle_beta   90.00
_cell.angle_gamma   90.00
#
_symmetry.space_group_name_H-M   'P 1'
#
loop_
_entity.id
_entity.type
_entity.pdbx_description
1 polymer ?
#
loop_
_entity_poly.entity_id
_entity_poly.type
_entity_poly.pdbx_seq_one_letter_code
_entity_poly.pdbx_strand_id
1 'polypeptide(L)' 'MEKSSTQKYDQSAEQFAALNQVKAQSVRARLCRTGSYFGVVPVKLANGRLAWPAVQVAK' A
#
# COMPACT_ATOMS: atom_id res chain seq x y z
N MET A 1 -24.61 -0.41 10.47
CA MET A 1 -23.73 -1.47 9.94
C MET A 1 -22.30 -0.96 10.06
N GLU A 2 -21.59 -1.46 11.04
CA GLU A 2 -20.33 -0.93 11.58
C GLU A 2 -19.18 -1.00 10.57
N LYS A 3 -18.41 0.09 10.47
CA LYS A 3 -17.06 0.06 9.86
C LYS A 3 -16.10 0.80 10.79
N SER A 4 -15.89 0.24 11.98
CA SER A 4 -14.71 0.54 12.80
C SER A 4 -13.51 -0.13 12.12
N SER A 5 -13.11 0.43 10.98
CA SER A 5 -12.07 -0.09 10.10
C SER A 5 -10.71 0.11 10.74
N THR A 6 -10.27 -0.84 11.56
CA THR A 6 -8.84 -1.02 11.82
C THR A 6 -8.17 -1.21 10.45
N GLN A 7 -7.44 -0.19 9.97
CA GLN A 7 -6.74 -0.29 8.69
C GLN A 7 -5.73 -1.42 8.79
N LYS A 8 -6.08 -2.58 8.23
CA LYS A 8 -5.19 -3.75 8.18
C LYS A 8 -4.18 -3.52 7.06
N TYR A 9 -2.90 -3.59 7.43
CA TYR A 9 -1.79 -3.64 6.50
C TYR A 9 -1.49 -5.10 6.16
N ASP A 10 -2.37 -5.71 5.37
CA ASP A 10 -2.32 -7.14 5.04
C ASP A 10 -1.89 -7.42 3.58
N GLN A 11 -1.62 -6.37 2.79
CA GLN A 11 -1.22 -6.53 1.40
C GLN A 11 0.28 -6.38 1.20
N SER A 12 0.84 -7.16 0.28
CA SER A 12 2.16 -6.88 -0.30
C SER A 12 2.09 -5.73 -1.31
N ALA A 13 3.25 -5.23 -1.74
CA ALA A 13 3.30 -4.23 -2.81
C ALA A 13 2.71 -4.77 -4.13
N GLU A 14 2.85 -6.07 -4.41
CA GLU A 14 2.24 -6.75 -5.56
C GLU A 14 0.72 -6.72 -5.48
N GLN A 15 0.15 -7.10 -4.33
CA GLN A 15 -1.30 -7.15 -4.17
C GLN A 15 -1.91 -5.74 -4.17
N PHE A 16 -1.26 -4.79 -3.48
CA PHE A 16 -1.66 -3.38 -3.52
C PHE A 16 -1.60 -2.80 -4.94
N ALA A 17 -0.57 -3.14 -5.70
CA ALA A 17 -0.44 -2.68 -7.08
C ALA A 17 -1.49 -3.30 -8.00
N ALA A 18 -1.79 -4.59 -7.84
CA ALA A 18 -2.88 -5.26 -8.57
C ALA A 18 -4.24 -4.61 -8.26
N LEU A 19 -4.51 -4.29 -6.98
CA LEU A 19 -5.71 -3.55 -6.57
C LEU A 19 -5.81 -2.18 -7.25
N ASN A 20 -4.68 -1.49 -7.41
CA ASN A 20 -4.59 -0.18 -8.06
C ASN A 20 -4.35 -0.26 -9.58
N GLN A 21 -4.44 -1.45 -10.19
CA GLN A 21 -4.26 -1.67 -11.62
C GLN A 21 -2.92 -1.14 -12.17
N VAL A 22 -1.85 -1.26 -11.38
CA VAL A 22 -0.49 -0.80 -11.73
C VAL A 22 0.55 -1.90 -11.49
N LYS A 23 1.77 -1.70 -11.99
CA LYS A 23 2.90 -2.56 -11.69
C LYS A 23 3.43 -2.28 -10.28
N ALA A 24 3.79 -3.33 -9.54
CA ALA A 24 4.39 -3.22 -8.21
C ALA A 24 5.66 -2.36 -8.19
N GLN A 25 6.45 -2.41 -9.26
CA GLN A 25 7.63 -1.57 -9.43
C GLN A 25 7.29 -0.07 -9.42
N SER A 26 6.17 0.33 -10.02
CA SER A 26 5.72 1.74 -10.02
C SER A 26 5.36 2.22 -8.63
N VAL A 27 4.69 1.37 -7.84
CA VAL A 27 4.36 1.66 -6.43
C VAL A 27 5.65 1.86 -5.62
N ARG A 28 6.59 0.92 -5.70
CA ARG A 28 7.89 1.01 -5.00
C ARG A 28 8.69 2.23 -5.44
N ALA A 29 8.78 2.48 -6.74
CA ALA A 29 9.53 3.61 -7.28
C ALA A 29 8.95 4.94 -6.82
N ARG A 30 7.63 5.07 -6.74
CA ARG A 30 6.98 6.27 -6.19
C ARG A 30 7.19 6.40 -4.68
N LEU A 31 7.09 5.30 -3.93
CA LEU A 31 7.41 5.29 -2.51
C LEU A 31 8.84 5.80 -2.26
N CYS A 32 9.85 5.28 -2.97
CA CYS A 32 11.24 5.71 -2.78
C CYS A 32 11.46 7.19 -3.15
N ARG A 33 10.75 7.70 -4.17
CA ARG A 33 10.91 9.09 -4.61
C ARG A 33 10.15 10.11 -3.76
N THR A 34 9.00 9.75 -3.22
CA THR A 34 8.05 10.71 -2.59
C THR A 34 7.66 10.35 -1.16
N GLY A 35 8.14 9.21 -0.64
CA GLY A 35 7.81 8.73 0.71
C GLY A 35 6.41 8.13 0.85
N SER A 36 5.55 8.23 -0.17
CA SER A 36 4.21 7.65 -0.16
C SER A 36 3.74 7.29 -1.57
N TYR A 37 2.69 6.48 -1.67
CA TYR A 37 1.95 6.28 -2.91
C TYR A 37 0.65 7.06 -2.85
N PHE A 38 0.66 8.30 -3.37
CA PHE A 38 -0.50 9.21 -3.37
C PHE A 38 -1.14 9.37 -1.98
N GLY A 39 -0.31 9.49 -0.93
CA GLY A 39 -0.76 9.61 0.46
C GLY A 39 -0.84 8.27 1.21
N VAL A 40 -0.77 7.13 0.52
CA VAL A 40 -0.70 5.81 1.18
C VAL A 40 0.75 5.52 1.59
N VAL A 41 0.95 5.28 2.89
CA VAL A 41 2.25 4.95 3.47
C VAL A 41 2.21 3.50 3.96
N PRO A 42 3.14 2.63 3.51
CA PRO A 42 3.22 1.27 4.01
C PRO A 42 3.89 1.21 5.39
N VAL A 43 3.67 0.10 6.10
CA VAL A 43 4.36 -0.20 7.36
C VAL A 43 5.49 -1.19 7.13
N LYS A 44 6.59 -1.03 7.87
CA LYS A 44 7.70 -1.98 7.86
C LYS A 44 7.41 -3.10 8.85
N LEU A 45 7.31 -4.32 8.34
CA LEU A 45 7.13 -5.53 9.15
C LEU A 45 8.45 -5.96 9.81
N ALA A 46 8.36 -6.79 10.85
CA ALA A 46 9.52 -7.34 11.56
C ALA A 46 10.48 -8.13 10.63
N ASN A 47 9.96 -8.72 9.55
CA ASN A 47 10.75 -9.42 8.53
C ASN A 47 11.42 -8.47 7.52
N GLY A 48 11.32 -7.15 7.70
CA GLY A 48 11.89 -6.13 6.83
C GLY A 48 11.07 -5.81 5.57
N ARG A 49 9.99 -6.56 5.29
CA ARG A 49 9.09 -6.29 4.15
C ARG A 49 8.15 -5.13 4.45
N LEU A 50 7.59 -4.55 3.39
CA LEU A 50 6.59 -3.49 3.47
C LEU A 50 5.19 -4.07 3.31
N ALA A 51 4.31 -3.75 4.24
CA ALA A 51 2.90 -4.08 4.17
C ALA A 51 2.06 -2.84 3.84
N TRP A 52 1.11 -3.03 2.94
CA TRP A 52 0.24 -2.02 2.39
C TRP A 52 -1.19 -2.25 2.86
N PRO A 53 -1.99 -1.18 3.03
CA PRO A 53 -3.41 -1.32 3.28
C PRO A 53 -4.13 -1.73 1.99
N ALA A 54 -5.20 -2.50 2.11
CA ALA A 54 -6.08 -2.86 0.99
C ALA A 54 -6.98 -1.68 0.55
N VAL A 55 -6.37 -0.60 0.06
CA VAL A 55 -7.03 0.63 -0.38
C VAL A 55 -6.73 0.89 -1.85
N GLN A 56 -7.78 1.13 -2.62
CA GLN A 56 -7.66 1.67 -3.97
C GLN A 56 -7.60 3.19 -3.89
N VAL A 57 -6.56 3.79 -4.46
CA VAL A 57 -6.35 5.23 -4.46
C VAL A 57 -7.02 5.83 -5.68
N ALA A 58 -8.08 6.60 -5.46
CA ALA A 58 -8.67 7.48 -6.46
C ALA A 58 -8.27 8.93 -6.14
N LYS A 59 -8.03 9.73 -7.17
CA LYS A 59 -7.83 11.18 -7.05
C LYS A 59 -9.01 11.90 -7.66
#